data_AF-A0A0G4I827-F1
#
_entry.id   AF-A0A0G4I827-F1
#
_cell.length_a   1.000
_cell.length_b   1.000
_cell.length_c   1.000
_cell.angle_alpha   90.00
_cell.angle_beta   90.00
_cell.angle_gamma   90.00
#
_symmetry.space_group_name_H-M   'P 1'
#
loop_
_entity.id
_entity.type
_entity.pdbx_description
1 polymer ?
#
loop_
_entity_poly.entity_id
_entity_poly.type
_entity_poly.pdbx_seq_one_letter_code
_entity_poly.pdbx_strand_id
1 'polypeptide(L)'
;MLLSSSLHICRHAKDGKYRSDCEAVVQKVDETQTDVQIHISSGALGQGSFGIVYPGTFKGRPVAVKVYRDTDKKGPTVVKEVCVLCRPLIRKHPNIVELLTVYEYTPRDKSCPTEFWLVLELCEGGTLRDLLRSGEEWSPLGAFHSDGIG
;
A
#
# COMPACT_ATOMS: atom_id res chain seq x y z
N MET A 1 -1.88 25.97 -21.17
CA MET A 1 -1.51 24.56 -21.38
C MET A 1 -0.99 23.99 -20.06
N LEU A 2 -1.87 23.40 -19.24
CA LEU A 2 -1.44 22.73 -18.01
C LEU A 2 -1.21 21.26 -18.37
N LEU A 3 0.05 20.88 -18.60
CA LEU A 3 0.42 19.47 -18.73
C LEU A 3 0.17 18.80 -17.38
N SER A 4 -0.98 18.13 -17.32
CA SER A 4 -1.46 17.19 -16.31
C SER A 4 -0.34 16.55 -15.49
N SER A 5 -0.47 16.69 -14.18
CA SER A 5 0.36 16.24 -13.06
C SER A 5 0.55 14.72 -12.97
N SER A 6 0.33 14.00 -14.07
CA SER A 6 0.04 12.57 -14.08
C SER A 6 1.20 11.63 -13.73
N LEU A 7 2.34 12.12 -13.23
CA LEU A 7 3.55 11.32 -13.13
C LEU A 7 4.49 11.71 -11.98
N HIS A 8 4.09 11.98 -10.74
CA HIS A 8 5.14 12.10 -9.70
C HIS A 8 5.87 10.76 -9.50
N ILE A 9 5.14 9.65 -9.34
CA ILE A 9 5.75 8.31 -9.27
C ILE A 9 6.36 7.91 -10.62
N CYS A 10 5.61 8.07 -11.70
CA CYS A 10 6.02 7.61 -13.02
C CYS A 10 7.12 8.47 -13.69
N ARG A 11 7.34 9.75 -13.30
CA ARG A 11 8.45 10.59 -13.82
C ARG A 11 9.80 10.14 -13.25
N HIS A 12 9.79 9.62 -12.03
CA HIS A 12 11.02 9.19 -11.37
C HIS A 12 11.43 7.75 -11.74
N ALA A 13 10.55 6.96 -12.36
CA ALA A 13 10.91 5.68 -12.96
C ALA A 13 11.79 5.92 -14.21
N LYS A 14 13.09 5.66 -14.08
CA LYS A 14 14.12 6.07 -15.08
C LYS A 14 14.09 5.28 -16.39
N ASP A 15 13.44 4.12 -16.44
CA ASP A 15 13.39 3.28 -17.65
C ASP A 15 11.94 3.15 -18.16
N GLY A 16 11.76 3.29 -19.48
CA GLY A 16 10.44 3.33 -20.12
C GLY A 16 9.55 2.11 -19.83
N LYS A 17 10.16 0.94 -19.58
CA LYS A 17 9.44 -0.28 -19.19
C LYS A 17 8.92 -0.25 -17.74
N TYR A 18 9.71 0.29 -16.80
CA TYR A 18 9.26 0.42 -15.40
C TYR A 18 8.14 1.44 -15.26
N ARG A 19 8.16 2.48 -16.10
CA ARG A 19 7.14 3.51 -16.13
C ARG A 19 5.76 2.94 -16.47
N SER A 20 5.65 2.06 -17.46
CA SER A 20 4.36 1.44 -17.82
C SER A 20 3.83 0.49 -16.75
N ASP A 21 4.71 -0.29 -16.12
CA ASP A 21 4.32 -1.24 -15.06
C ASP A 21 3.79 -0.49 -13.82
N CYS A 22 4.42 0.63 -13.46
CA CYS A 22 3.96 1.48 -12.36
C CYS A 22 2.65 2.19 -12.71
N GLU A 23 2.52 2.72 -13.93
CA GLU A 23 1.32 3.43 -14.37
C GLU A 23 0.07 2.54 -14.34
N ALA A 24 0.23 1.25 -14.64
CA ALA A 24 -0.87 0.28 -14.59
C ALA A 24 -1.43 0.00 -13.18
N VAL A 25 -0.71 0.36 -12.11
CA VAL A 25 -1.14 0.13 -10.72
C VAL A 25 -1.54 1.37 -9.95
N VAL A 26 -1.23 2.58 -10.47
CA VAL A 26 -1.56 3.83 -9.79
C VAL A 26 -2.96 4.27 -10.18
N GLN A 27 -3.83 4.37 -9.19
CA GLN A 27 -5.17 4.96 -9.29
C GLN A 27 -5.14 6.36 -8.71
N LYS A 28 -5.61 7.34 -9.47
CA LYS A 28 -5.76 8.71 -8.98
C LYS A 28 -7.14 8.88 -8.39
N VAL A 29 -7.19 9.40 -7.19
CA VAL A 29 -8.44 9.63 -6.48
C VAL A 29 -8.38 10.98 -5.78
N ASP A 30 -9.53 11.64 -5.71
CA ASP A 30 -9.73 12.80 -4.87
C ASP A 30 -10.90 12.53 -3.92
N GLU A 31 -11.09 13.45 -2.98
CA GLU A 31 -12.13 13.35 -1.95
C GLU A 31 -13.57 13.31 -2.49
N THR A 32 -13.81 13.75 -3.73
CA THR A 32 -15.15 13.73 -4.34
C THR A 32 -15.51 12.37 -4.94
N GLN A 33 -14.53 11.48 -5.07
CA GLN A 33 -14.75 10.16 -5.64
C GLN A 33 -15.37 9.21 -4.61
N THR A 34 -16.62 8.83 -4.86
CA THR A 34 -17.39 7.93 -3.97
C THR A 34 -17.21 6.45 -4.31
N ASP A 35 -16.87 6.14 -5.56
CA ASP A 35 -16.82 4.76 -6.07
C ASP A 35 -15.43 4.13 -5.92
N VAL A 36 -14.66 4.55 -4.92
CA VAL A 36 -13.33 3.98 -4.68
C VAL A 36 -13.49 2.64 -3.97
N GLN A 37 -12.83 1.61 -4.49
CA GLN A 37 -12.95 0.24 -3.97
C GLN A 37 -12.07 -0.01 -2.73
N ILE A 38 -11.63 1.03 -2.03
CA ILE A 38 -10.77 0.97 -0.84
C ILE A 38 -11.49 1.59 0.37
N HIS A 39 -11.49 0.87 1.48
CA HIS A 39 -11.87 1.37 2.78
C HIS A 39 -10.68 1.23 3.73
N ILE A 40 -10.24 2.33 4.36
CA ILE A 40 -9.16 2.32 5.35
C ILE A 40 -9.79 2.42 6.73
N SER A 41 -9.50 1.43 7.57
CA SER A 41 -10.01 1.35 8.93
C SER A 41 -9.06 2.04 9.91
N SER A 42 -9.58 2.46 11.06
CA SER A 42 -8.78 3.03 12.14
C SER A 42 -7.94 1.97 12.85
N GLY A 43 -6.99 2.40 13.69
CA GLY A 43 -6.11 1.51 14.46
C GLY A 43 -4.90 1.05 13.62
N ALA A 44 -3.78 1.78 13.74
CA ALA A 44 -2.57 1.45 12.97
C ALA A 44 -2.05 0.05 13.29
N LEU A 45 -1.74 -0.74 12.27
CA LEU A 45 -1.06 -2.03 12.38
C LEU A 45 0.42 -1.83 12.73
N GLY A 46 1.00 -0.72 12.29
CA GLY A 46 2.39 -0.39 12.58
C GLY A 46 2.77 0.99 12.08
N GLN A 47 3.79 1.57 12.68
CA GLN A 47 4.36 2.86 12.29
C GLN A 47 5.85 2.70 12.08
N GLY A 48 6.30 2.96 10.84
CA GLY A 48 7.70 2.96 10.48
C GLY A 48 8.24 4.37 10.26
N SER A 49 9.51 4.48 9.91
CA SER A 49 10.13 5.75 9.52
C SER A 49 9.54 6.32 8.23
N PHE A 50 8.88 5.51 7.39
CA PHE A 50 8.44 5.91 6.06
C PHE A 50 6.93 6.21 5.95
N GLY A 51 6.15 5.86 6.97
CA GLY A 51 4.70 6.00 6.93
C GLY A 51 4.03 5.17 8.02
N ILE A 52 2.70 5.23 8.04
CA ILE A 52 1.86 4.44 8.94
C ILE A 52 1.11 3.41 8.12
N VAL A 53 0.98 2.19 8.66
CA VAL A 53 0.23 1.10 8.05
C VAL A 53 -1.09 0.95 8.80
N TYR A 54 -2.18 0.94 8.06
CA TYR A 54 -3.53 0.77 8.57
C TYR A 54 -4.17 -0.51 8.00
N PRO A 55 -5.10 -1.15 8.73
CA PRO A 55 -5.94 -2.17 8.15
C PRO A 55 -6.92 -1.55 7.15
N GLY A 56 -7.35 -2.33 6.17
CA GLY A 56 -8.36 -1.89 5.23
C GLY A 56 -9.03 -3.02 4.48
N THR A 57 -9.95 -2.68 3.61
CA THR A 57 -10.63 -3.59 2.69
C THR A 57 -10.55 -3.05 1.27
N PHE A 58 -10.01 -3.85 0.35
CA PHE A 58 -9.92 -3.52 -1.07
C PHE A 58 -10.69 -4.55 -1.90
N LYS A 59 -11.73 -4.11 -2.63
CA LYS A 59 -12.62 -5.00 -3.39
C LYS A 59 -13.17 -6.19 -2.58
N GLY A 60 -13.45 -5.97 -1.30
CA GLY A 60 -13.90 -7.02 -0.37
C GLY A 60 -12.80 -7.91 0.20
N ARG A 61 -11.51 -7.72 -0.18
CA ARG A 61 -10.35 -8.45 0.38
C ARG A 61 -9.73 -7.65 1.54
N PRO A 62 -9.42 -8.26 2.69
CA PRO A 62 -8.60 -7.63 3.74
C PRO A 62 -7.21 -7.25 3.22
N VAL A 63 -6.76 -6.03 3.55
CA VAL A 63 -5.49 -5.46 3.07
C VAL A 63 -4.77 -4.67 4.16
N ALA A 64 -3.45 -4.50 3.97
CA ALA A 64 -2.65 -3.53 4.69
C ALA A 64 -2.44 -2.29 3.81
N VAL A 65 -2.76 -1.11 4.33
CA VAL A 65 -2.66 0.16 3.61
C VAL A 65 -1.55 1.00 4.21
N LYS A 66 -0.43 1.13 3.49
CA LYS A 66 0.70 1.94 3.92
C LYS A 66 0.58 3.36 3.34
N VAL A 67 0.42 4.33 4.23
CA VAL A 67 0.16 5.73 3.91
C VAL A 67 1.46 6.53 3.99
N TYR A 68 1.80 7.22 2.89
CA TYR A 68 2.90 8.18 2.78
C TYR A 68 2.31 9.57 2.58
N ARG A 69 2.85 10.57 3.27
CA ARG A 69 2.49 11.99 3.06
C ARG A 69 3.61 12.72 2.33
N ASP A 70 3.27 13.50 1.31
CA ASP A 70 4.25 14.20 0.47
C ASP A 70 5.08 15.25 1.24
N THR A 71 4.57 15.73 2.39
CA THR A 71 5.30 16.62 3.32
C THR A 71 6.60 16.05 3.84
N ASP A 72 6.79 14.73 3.81
CA ASP A 72 7.91 14.09 4.48
C ASP A 72 9.25 14.22 3.73
N LYS A 73 9.31 14.91 2.58
CA LYS A 73 10.46 14.88 1.64
C LYS A 73 10.82 13.45 1.19
N LYS A 74 9.92 12.49 1.41
CA LYS A 74 10.04 11.05 1.13
C LYS A 74 9.50 10.65 -0.24
N GLY A 75 9.12 11.62 -1.09
CA GLY A 75 8.74 11.37 -2.49
C GLY A 75 9.65 10.34 -3.19
N PRO A 76 10.99 10.40 -3.06
CA PRO A 76 11.89 9.38 -3.64
C PRO A 76 11.70 7.96 -3.09
N THR A 77 11.23 7.81 -1.85
CA THR A 77 11.08 6.51 -1.17
C THR A 77 9.84 5.77 -1.66
N VAL A 78 8.69 6.43 -1.74
CA VAL A 78 7.46 5.79 -2.25
C VAL A 78 7.66 5.31 -3.68
N VAL A 79 8.33 6.11 -4.53
CA VAL A 79 8.65 5.71 -5.90
C VAL A 79 9.50 4.45 -5.93
N LYS A 80 10.58 4.40 -5.14
CA LYS A 80 11.47 3.23 -5.11
C LYS A 80 10.71 1.97 -4.70
N GLU A 81 9.88 2.06 -3.67
CA GLU A 81 9.10 0.92 -3.17
C GLU A 81 8.11 0.42 -4.23
N VAL A 82 7.33 1.31 -4.84
CA VAL A 82 6.41 0.97 -5.93
C VAL A 82 7.17 0.37 -7.12
N CYS A 83 8.28 0.96 -7.55
CA CYS A 83 9.06 0.48 -8.69
C CYS A 83 9.60 -0.94 -8.48
N VAL A 84 10.01 -1.30 -7.26
CA VAL A 84 10.49 -2.64 -6.94
C VAL A 84 9.34 -3.64 -6.91
N LEU A 85 8.24 -3.30 -6.22
CA LEU A 85 7.11 -4.20 -6.05
C LEU A 85 6.30 -4.43 -7.34
N CYS A 86 6.33 -3.47 -8.28
CA CYS A 86 5.68 -3.63 -9.59
C CYS A 86 6.44 -4.53 -10.56
N ARG A 87 7.68 -4.94 -10.25
CA ARG A 87 8.48 -5.75 -11.18
C ARG A 87 7.79 -7.08 -11.47
N PRO A 88 7.78 -7.57 -12.73
CA PRO A 88 7.07 -8.79 -13.10
C PRO A 88 7.42 -10.03 -12.26
N LEU A 89 8.69 -10.17 -11.87
CA LEU A 89 9.16 -11.31 -11.05
C LEU A 89 8.83 -11.16 -9.56
N ILE A 90 8.51 -9.95 -9.10
CA ILE A 90 8.24 -9.63 -7.70
C ILE A 90 6.74 -9.61 -7.41
N ARG A 91 5.96 -9.03 -8.33
CA ARG A 91 4.54 -8.68 -8.13
C ARG A 91 3.64 -9.84 -7.67
N LYS A 92 3.97 -11.09 -8.00
CA LYS A 92 3.16 -12.27 -7.64
C LYS A 92 4.01 -13.40 -7.05
N HIS A 93 5.07 -13.06 -6.33
CA HIS A 93 5.93 -14.06 -5.71
C HIS A 93 5.34 -14.52 -4.37
N PRO A 94 5.24 -15.84 -4.07
CA PRO A 94 4.56 -16.35 -2.87
C PRO A 94 5.25 -15.99 -1.53
N ASN A 95 6.48 -15.50 -1.57
CA ASN A 95 7.24 -15.09 -0.38
C ASN A 95 7.61 -13.60 -0.37
N ILE A 96 6.96 -12.79 -1.19
CA ILE A 96 7.11 -11.32 -1.19
C ILE A 96 5.72 -10.72 -1.11
N VAL A 97 5.55 -9.75 -0.21
CA VAL A 97 4.28 -9.05 -0.03
C VAL A 97 3.76 -8.50 -1.36
N GLU A 98 2.58 -8.95 -1.76
CA GLU A 98 1.92 -8.52 -3.00
C GLU A 98 1.51 -7.03 -2.90
N LEU A 99 1.92 -6.24 -3.90
CA LEU A 99 1.35 -4.91 -4.16
C LEU A 99 0.14 -5.03 -5.08
N LEU A 100 -1.04 -4.74 -4.54
CA LEU A 100 -2.31 -4.87 -5.26
C LEU A 100 -2.58 -3.64 -6.13
N THR A 101 -2.44 -2.46 -5.54
CA THR A 101 -2.65 -1.16 -6.20
C THR A 101 -1.99 -0.04 -5.41
N VAL A 102 -1.83 1.12 -6.03
CA VAL A 102 -1.43 2.36 -5.36
C VAL A 102 -2.53 3.39 -5.57
N TYR A 103 -2.90 4.12 -4.54
CA TYR A 103 -3.72 5.32 -4.66
C TYR A 103 -2.85 6.57 -4.52
N GLU A 104 -2.98 7.50 -5.46
CA GLU A 104 -2.53 8.89 -5.31
C GLU A 104 -3.76 9.71 -4.90
N TYR A 105 -3.88 9.98 -3.60
CA TYR A 105 -5.00 10.69 -2.99
C TYR A 105 -4.69 12.17 -2.87
N THR A 106 -5.48 13.00 -3.54
CA THR A 106 -5.37 14.46 -3.44
C THR A 106 -6.53 15.01 -2.60
N PRO A 107 -6.26 15.57 -1.40
CA PRO A 107 -7.30 16.20 -0.59
C PRO A 107 -7.93 17.40 -1.31
N ARG A 108 -9.18 17.73 -0.98
CA ARG A 108 -9.85 18.94 -1.52
C ARG A 108 -9.14 20.21 -1.07
N ASP A 109 -8.72 20.25 0.18
CA ASP A 109 -7.91 21.34 0.72
C ASP A 109 -6.48 21.22 0.20
N LYS A 110 -6.10 22.13 -0.72
CA LYS A 110 -4.76 22.17 -1.33
C LYS A 110 -3.65 22.53 -0.34
N SER A 111 -3.97 22.98 0.86
CA SER A 111 -2.99 23.15 1.93
C SER A 111 -2.58 21.80 2.55
N CYS A 112 -3.42 20.78 2.42
CA CYS A 112 -3.11 19.42 2.81
C CYS A 112 -2.29 18.73 1.71
N PRO A 113 -1.23 18.00 2.06
CA PRO A 113 -0.40 17.32 1.07
C PRO A 113 -1.14 16.16 0.41
N THR A 114 -0.77 15.88 -0.82
CA THR A 114 -1.10 14.61 -1.48
C THR A 114 -0.58 13.45 -0.65
N GLU A 115 -1.39 12.40 -0.55
CA GLU A 115 -1.02 11.16 0.09
C GLU A 115 -0.88 10.04 -0.95
N PHE A 116 0.02 9.11 -0.68
CA PHE A 116 0.13 7.88 -1.45
C PHE A 116 -0.22 6.70 -0.56
N TRP A 117 -1.16 5.88 -1.00
CA TRP A 117 -1.60 4.70 -0.27
C TRP A 117 -1.19 3.45 -1.04
N LEU A 118 -0.21 2.72 -0.52
CA LEU A 118 0.17 1.42 -1.05
C LEU A 118 -0.77 0.38 -0.46
N VAL A 119 -1.58 -0.24 -1.32
CA VAL A 119 -2.51 -1.31 -0.93
C VAL A 119 -1.78 -2.63 -1.12
N LEU A 120 -1.44 -3.25 0.01
CA LEU A 120 -0.66 -4.46 0.10
C LEU A 120 -1.54 -5.60 0.60
N GLU A 121 -1.15 -6.85 0.32
CA GLU A 121 -1.77 -7.97 1.02
C GLU A 121 -1.57 -7.85 2.54
N LEU A 122 -2.56 -8.33 3.29
CA LEU A 122 -2.49 -8.39 4.74
C LEU A 122 -1.82 -9.69 5.19
N CYS A 123 -0.73 -9.58 5.94
CA CYS A 123 -0.10 -10.73 6.61
C CYS A 123 -0.58 -10.78 8.07
N GLU A 124 -1.56 -11.65 8.36
CA GLU A 124 -2.23 -11.74 9.67
C GLU A 124 -1.29 -12.13 10.82
N GLY A 125 -0.21 -12.86 10.52
CA GLY A 125 0.83 -13.23 11.51
C GLY A 125 1.71 -12.07 11.97
N GLY A 126 1.46 -10.85 11.52
CA GLY A 126 2.23 -9.67 11.89
C GLY A 126 3.67 -9.72 11.38
N THR A 127 4.59 -9.04 12.09
CA THR A 127 6.01 -9.04 11.70
C THR A 127 6.73 -10.26 12.26
N LEU A 128 7.73 -10.77 11.53
CA LEU A 128 8.61 -11.85 12.02
C LEU A 128 9.24 -11.49 13.38
N ARG A 129 9.55 -10.21 13.62
CA ARG A 129 10.13 -9.75 14.87
C ARG A 129 9.15 -9.90 16.03
N ASP A 130 7.87 -9.68 15.80
CA ASP A 130 6.84 -9.84 16.84
C ASP A 130 6.64 -11.32 17.16
N LEU A 131 6.58 -12.17 16.13
CA LEU A 131 6.52 -13.62 16.28
C LEU A 131 7.71 -14.19 17.05
N LEU A 132 8.94 -13.78 16.71
CA LEU A 132 10.14 -14.23 17.43
C LEU A 132 10.18 -13.79 18.90
N ARG A 133 9.45 -12.72 19.25
CA ARG A 133 9.38 -12.21 20.63
C ARG A 133 8.24 -12.82 21.42
N SER A 134 7.13 -13.20 20.79
CA SER A 134 6.01 -13.86 21.47
C SER A 134 6.40 -15.25 21.96
N GLY A 135 7.41 -15.88 21.32
CA GLY A 135 7.80 -17.26 21.64
C GLY A 135 6.71 -18.26 21.25
N GLU A 136 5.71 -17.84 20.48
CA GLU A 136 4.67 -18.72 19.96
C GLU A 136 5.28 -19.68 18.95
N GLU A 137 4.93 -20.96 19.09
CA GLU A 137 5.34 -21.98 18.13
C GLU A 137 4.61 -21.72 16.81
N TRP A 138 5.37 -21.45 15.73
CA TRP A 138 4.79 -21.25 14.41
C TRP A 138 4.09 -22.54 13.96
N SER A 139 2.76 -22.52 13.92
CA SER A 139 1.97 -23.63 13.41
C SER A 139 1.51 -23.33 11.97
N PRO A 140 1.79 -24.21 10.99
CA PRO A 140 1.32 -24.03 9.61
C PRO A 140 -0.21 -24.06 9.45
N LEU A 141 -0.96 -24.35 10.52
CA LEU A 141 -2.41 -24.60 10.51
C LEU A 141 -3.25 -23.50 11.20
N GLY A 142 -2.64 -22.41 11.68
CA GLY A 142 -3.31 -21.38 12.50
C GLY A 142 -4.22 -20.38 11.76
N ALA A 143 -4.32 -20.42 10.42
CA ALA A 143 -5.04 -19.41 9.64
C ALA A 143 -6.57 -19.62 9.54
N PHE A 144 -7.16 -20.57 10.27
CA PHE A 144 -8.61 -20.76 10.34
C PHE A 144 -9.05 -21.02 11.79
N HIS A 145 -9.08 -19.99 12.62
CA HIS A 145 -10.04 -19.95 13.72
C HIS A 145 -11.19 -19.05 13.27
N SER A 146 -12.15 -19.66 12.57
CA SER A 146 -13.51 -19.13 12.54
C SER A 146 -14.05 -19.21 13.96
N ASP A 147 -14.38 -18.05 14.52
CA ASP A 147 -15.10 -17.93 15.78
C ASP A 147 -16.34 -18.83 15.81
N GLY A 148 -16.62 -19.33 17.01
CA GLY A 148 -17.59 -20.37 17.29
C GLY A 148 -19.01 -20.08 16.81
N ILE A 149 -19.64 -21.14 16.32
CA ILE A 149 -21.08 -21.31 16.41
C ILE A 149 -21.32 -22.12 17.69
N GLY A 150 -21.84 -21.43 18.70
CA GLY A 150 -22.44 -21.98 19.91
C GLY A 150 -23.61 -21.11 20.30
#